data_AF-A0A6C0ENB3-F1
#
_entry.id   AF-A0A6C0ENB3-F1
#
_cell.length_a   1.000
_cell.length_b   1.000
_cell.length_c   1.000
_cell.angle_alpha   90.00
_cell.angle_beta   90.00
_cell.angle_gamma   90.00
#
_symmetry.space_group_name_H-M   'P 1'
#
loop_
_entity.id
_entity.type
_entity.pdbx_description
1 polymer ?
#
loop_
_entity_poly.entity_id
_entity_poly.type
_entity_poly.pdbx_seq_one_letter_code
_entity_poly.pdbx_strand_id
1 'polypeptide(L)'
;MNSVRIDVDDNTHLIKSWKGEKIITDEGEKTIIASSMGTELLNTDMELKDRLEILLFRCFNFTSKRCNYDELSGKYYAGGDLNMAMLRGTEAISLHHCAGNICYHESSEKYLKFLEIMFWDKHKIIFDHNLKNRDIKILRSSGEIETGFVEDVSMRWGDSYDDFVLKVSLENKTLEKGIVLGKLLDLNPDIELEIRLPTFNDLPDWVEKIFLNWTTFIKNNVRSGTVI
;
A
#
# COMPACT_ATOMS: atom_id res chain seq x y z
N MET A 1 -26.12 -13.77 -13.29
CA MET A 1 -25.88 -13.88 -11.83
C MET A 1 -24.37 -13.97 -11.68
N ASN A 2 -23.73 -12.91 -11.19
CA ASN A 2 -22.27 -12.82 -11.15
C ASN A 2 -21.79 -13.44 -9.85
N SER A 3 -21.13 -14.59 -9.92
CA SER A 3 -20.36 -15.13 -8.81
C SER A 3 -18.88 -14.81 -9.04
N VAL A 4 -18.28 -14.10 -8.10
CA VAL A 4 -16.82 -13.97 -8.00
C VAL A 4 -16.34 -15.22 -7.27
N ARG A 5 -15.55 -16.06 -7.95
CA ARG A 5 -14.86 -17.18 -7.31
C ARG A 5 -13.39 -16.80 -7.17
N ILE A 6 -12.92 -16.77 -5.93
CA ILE A 6 -11.51 -16.55 -5.57
C ILE A 6 -10.98 -17.93 -5.25
N ASP A 7 -10.18 -18.50 -6.15
CA ASP A 7 -9.41 -19.70 -5.82
C ASP A 7 -7.99 -19.24 -5.43
N VAL A 8 -7.61 -19.55 -4.18
CA VAL A 8 -6.28 -19.33 -3.64
C VAL A 8 -5.48 -20.59 -3.96
N ASP A 9 -4.43 -20.47 -4.79
CA ASP A 9 -3.49 -21.55 -5.01
C ASP A 9 -2.29 -21.35 -4.09
N ASP A 10 -2.08 -22.32 -3.20
CA ASP A 10 -0.97 -22.39 -2.27
C ASP A 10 0.30 -22.66 -3.07
N ASN A 11 0.99 -21.62 -3.57
CA ASN A 11 2.46 -21.54 -3.60
C ASN A 11 3.11 -20.36 -4.34
N THR A 12 2.40 -19.41 -4.95
CA THR A 12 3.05 -18.17 -5.44
C THR A 12 2.07 -17.00 -5.45
N HIS A 13 2.46 -15.88 -4.84
CA HIS A 13 1.66 -14.65 -4.73
C HIS A 13 1.46 -13.94 -6.08
N LEU A 14 0.66 -14.52 -6.97
CA LEU A 14 0.10 -13.84 -8.15
C LEU A 14 -1.42 -13.87 -8.05
N ILE A 15 -2.00 -12.77 -7.57
CA ILE A 15 -3.44 -12.53 -7.66
C ILE A 15 -3.75 -12.22 -9.13
N LYS A 16 -4.14 -13.24 -9.90
CA LYS A 16 -4.84 -13.03 -11.17
C LYS A 16 -6.33 -12.91 -10.84
N SER A 17 -6.85 -11.69 -10.78
CA SER A 17 -8.30 -11.48 -10.73
C SER A 17 -8.88 -11.71 -12.13
N TRP A 18 -9.78 -12.69 -12.28
CA TRP A 18 -10.39 -13.04 -13.57
C TRP A 18 -11.85 -12.60 -13.61
N LYS A 19 -12.27 -11.97 -14.71
CA LYS A 19 -13.70 -11.82 -15.07
C LYS A 19 -13.90 -12.55 -16.38
N GLY A 20 -14.39 -13.79 -16.31
CA GLY A 20 -14.76 -14.56 -17.48
C GLY A 20 -16.21 -14.25 -17.86
N GLU A 21 -16.45 -13.81 -19.09
CA GLU A 21 -17.80 -13.86 -19.67
C GLU A 21 -17.95 -15.17 -20.43
N LYS A 22 -19.00 -15.93 -20.10
CA LYS A 22 -19.42 -17.07 -20.91
C LYS A 22 -20.16 -16.53 -22.13
N ILE A 23 -19.64 -16.81 -23.31
CA ILE A 23 -20.31 -16.47 -24.57
C ILE A 23 -20.65 -17.79 -25.26
N ILE A 24 -21.91 -17.95 -25.65
CA ILE A 24 -22.37 -19.10 -26.41
C ILE A 24 -22.15 -18.79 -27.88
N THR A 25 -21.36 -19.60 -28.56
CA THR A 25 -21.10 -19.51 -30.00
C THR A 25 -21.67 -20.73 -30.73
N ASP A 26 -21.76 -20.68 -32.05
CA ASP A 26 -22.29 -21.78 -32.88
C ASP A 26 -21.46 -23.09 -32.75
N GLU A 27 -20.25 -23.02 -32.18
CA GLU A 27 -19.36 -24.15 -31.90
C GLU A 27 -19.41 -24.62 -30.42
N GLY A 28 -20.31 -24.07 -29.59
CA GLY A 28 -20.48 -24.39 -28.17
C GLY A 28 -20.13 -23.26 -27.19
N GLU A 29 -20.22 -23.53 -25.87
CA GLU A 29 -19.77 -22.61 -24.81
C GLU A 29 -18.26 -22.38 -24.94
N LYS A 30 -17.85 -21.16 -25.29
CA LYS A 30 -16.44 -20.75 -25.22
C LYS A 30 -16.26 -19.81 -24.04
N THR A 31 -15.29 -20.12 -23.18
CA THR A 31 -14.82 -19.18 -22.15
C THR A 31 -13.76 -18.31 -22.78
N ILE A 32 -14.09 -17.05 -23.06
CA ILE A 32 -13.08 -16.08 -23.51
C ILE A 32 -12.37 -15.54 -22.26
N ILE A 33 -11.08 -15.86 -22.13
CA ILE A 33 -10.21 -15.27 -21.11
C ILE A 33 -9.76 -13.91 -21.63
N ALA A 34 -10.53 -12.86 -21.35
CA ALA A 34 -10.06 -11.50 -21.56
C ALA A 34 -9.09 -11.13 -20.44
N SER A 35 -7.80 -11.04 -20.74
CA SER A 35 -6.79 -10.45 -19.85
C SER A 35 -6.92 -8.91 -19.86
N SER A 36 -8.06 -8.35 -19.49
CA SER A 36 -8.32 -6.91 -19.68
C SER A 36 -7.82 -6.01 -18.56
N MET A 37 -7.66 -6.50 -17.32
CA MET A 37 -7.40 -5.58 -16.18
C MET A 37 -5.95 -5.06 -16.04
N GLY A 38 -5.00 -5.51 -16.88
CA GLY A 38 -3.58 -5.13 -16.76
C GLY A 38 -3.05 -4.16 -17.82
N THR A 39 -3.73 -4.05 -18.96
CA THR A 39 -3.20 -3.40 -20.18
C THR A 39 -4.16 -2.42 -20.83
N GLU A 40 -5.20 -1.96 -20.12
CA GLU A 40 -6.03 -0.85 -20.59
C GLU A 40 -5.41 0.50 -20.19
N LEU A 41 -5.55 1.46 -21.10
CA LEU A 41 -5.18 2.85 -20.85
C LEU A 41 -6.09 3.43 -19.78
N LEU A 42 -5.58 4.36 -18.96
CA LEU A 42 -6.46 5.12 -18.09
C LEU A 42 -7.39 5.94 -18.99
N ASN A 43 -8.69 5.79 -18.78
CA ASN A 43 -9.66 6.62 -19.45
C ASN A 43 -9.49 8.07 -18.97
N THR A 44 -8.98 8.95 -19.83
CA THR A 44 -8.73 10.35 -19.48
C THR A 44 -10.00 11.16 -19.29
N ASP A 45 -11.15 10.67 -19.75
CA ASP A 45 -12.47 11.30 -19.57
C ASP A 45 -13.06 11.01 -18.18
N MET A 46 -12.42 10.13 -17.41
CA MET A 46 -12.80 9.83 -16.03
C MET A 46 -12.30 10.92 -15.07
N GLU A 47 -13.08 11.18 -14.03
CA GLU A 47 -12.71 12.06 -12.92
C GLU A 47 -11.36 11.67 -12.32
N LEU A 48 -10.54 12.67 -11.96
CA LEU A 48 -9.17 12.45 -11.50
C LEU A 48 -9.12 11.47 -10.32
N LYS A 49 -10.03 11.62 -9.36
CA LYS A 49 -10.09 10.77 -8.16
C LYS A 49 -10.22 9.29 -8.55
N ASP A 50 -11.19 8.95 -9.39
CA ASP A 50 -11.47 7.57 -9.78
C ASP A 50 -10.30 6.95 -10.55
N ARG A 51 -9.63 7.75 -11.40
CA ARG A 51 -8.39 7.31 -12.08
C ARG A 51 -7.28 6.97 -11.09
N LEU A 52 -7.11 7.79 -10.05
CA LEU A 52 -6.12 7.55 -9.00
C LEU A 52 -6.50 6.33 -8.15
N GLU A 53 -7.79 6.06 -7.90
CA GLU A 53 -8.23 4.82 -7.24
C GLU A 53 -7.87 3.56 -8.04
N ILE A 54 -8.07 3.60 -9.36
CA ILE A 54 -7.67 2.51 -10.27
C ILE A 54 -6.15 2.35 -10.25
N LEU A 55 -5.40 3.45 -10.34
CA LEU A 55 -3.94 3.40 -10.31
C LEU A 55 -3.42 2.83 -8.98
N LEU A 56 -4.03 3.22 -7.85
CA LEU A 56 -3.69 2.70 -6.53
C LEU A 56 -3.87 1.19 -6.46
N PHE A 57 -4.92 0.64 -7.09
CA PHE A 57 -5.04 -0.80 -7.23
C PHE A 57 -3.93 -1.37 -8.11
N ARG A 58 -3.66 -0.76 -9.27
CA ARG A 58 -2.72 -1.30 -10.25
C ARG A 58 -1.27 -1.32 -9.74
N CYS A 59 -0.82 -0.31 -9.03
CA CYS A 59 0.57 -0.21 -8.58
C CYS A 59 0.97 -1.29 -7.55
N PHE A 60 0.00 -1.98 -6.93
CA PHE A 60 0.25 -3.12 -6.05
C PHE A 60 -0.01 -4.48 -6.71
N ASN A 61 -0.71 -4.53 -7.86
CA ASN A 61 -1.14 -5.78 -8.49
C ASN A 61 -0.47 -6.06 -9.84
N PHE A 62 0.19 -5.07 -10.45
CA PHE A 62 0.88 -5.21 -11.73
C PHE A 62 2.30 -4.66 -11.66
N THR A 63 3.25 -5.44 -12.15
CA THR A 63 4.69 -5.11 -12.15
C THR A 63 5.16 -4.47 -13.45
N SER A 64 4.33 -4.47 -14.51
CA SER A 64 4.67 -3.92 -15.82
C SER A 64 4.35 -2.43 -15.92
N LYS A 65 5.31 -1.65 -16.41
CA LYS A 65 5.18 -0.22 -16.69
C LYS A 65 5.32 0.03 -18.18
N ARG A 66 4.52 0.96 -18.70
CA ARG A 66 4.59 1.36 -20.12
C ARG A 66 5.66 2.41 -20.28
N CYS A 67 6.55 2.21 -21.23
CA CYS A 67 7.49 3.26 -21.63
C CYS A 67 6.72 4.50 -22.07
N ASN A 68 7.22 5.68 -21.73
CA ASN A 68 6.69 6.97 -22.19
C ASN A 68 5.24 7.29 -21.75
N TYR A 69 4.69 6.58 -20.77
CA TYR A 69 3.33 6.77 -20.28
C TYR A 69 3.33 7.28 -18.83
N ASP A 70 2.76 8.45 -18.61
CA ASP A 70 2.50 9.00 -17.28
C ASP A 70 1.24 8.35 -16.70
N GLU A 71 1.45 7.52 -15.68
CA GLU A 71 0.36 6.80 -15.02
C GLU A 71 -0.54 7.74 -14.21
N LEU A 72 -0.08 8.89 -13.76
CA LEU A 72 -0.87 9.84 -12.98
C LEU A 72 -1.83 10.64 -13.86
N SER A 73 -1.40 11.03 -15.07
CA SER A 73 -2.21 11.84 -15.98
C SER A 73 -2.87 11.05 -17.12
N GLY A 74 -2.41 9.83 -17.39
CA GLY A 74 -2.84 9.03 -18.54
C GLY A 74 -2.29 9.51 -19.89
N LYS A 75 -1.25 10.36 -19.91
CA LYS A 75 -0.71 10.97 -21.14
C LYS A 75 0.56 10.27 -21.58
N TYR A 76 0.80 10.27 -22.89
CA TYR A 76 2.08 9.85 -23.46
C TYR A 76 3.00 11.05 -23.67
N TYR A 77 4.28 10.86 -23.38
CA TYR A 77 5.33 11.85 -23.57
C TYR A 77 6.38 11.31 -24.53
N ALA A 78 6.47 11.90 -25.72
CA ALA A 78 7.48 11.49 -26.70
C ALA A 78 8.87 11.97 -26.24
N GLY A 79 9.75 11.04 -25.87
CA GLY A 79 11.13 11.36 -25.47
C GLY A 79 11.26 12.11 -24.13
N GLY A 80 10.26 12.00 -23.25
CA GLY A 80 10.28 12.66 -21.94
C GLY A 80 10.97 11.81 -20.88
N ASP A 81 11.73 12.47 -20.00
CA ASP A 81 12.26 11.87 -18.77
C ASP A 81 11.08 11.60 -17.82
N LEU A 82 10.67 10.33 -17.73
CA LEU A 82 9.69 9.90 -16.74
C LEU A 82 10.39 9.55 -15.44
N ASN A 83 9.83 10.06 -14.36
CA ASN A 83 10.24 9.71 -13.01
C ASN A 83 9.59 8.41 -12.58
N MET A 84 10.31 7.67 -11.73
CA MET A 84 9.80 6.51 -11.01
C MET A 84 9.79 6.85 -9.53
N ALA A 85 8.63 6.70 -8.89
CA ALA A 85 8.51 6.84 -7.44
C ALA A 85 7.74 5.66 -6.87
N MET A 86 8.12 5.26 -5.65
CA MET A 86 7.35 4.32 -4.84
C MET A 86 6.50 5.11 -3.85
N LEU A 87 5.23 4.75 -3.68
CA LEU A 87 4.38 5.38 -2.67
C LEU A 87 4.98 5.17 -1.27
N ARG A 88 5.15 6.25 -0.50
CA ARG A 88 5.75 6.18 0.83
C ARG A 88 4.94 5.28 1.76
N GLY A 89 5.60 4.28 2.36
CA GLY A 89 4.98 3.29 3.25
C GLY A 89 4.52 2.01 2.56
N THR A 90 4.84 1.83 1.28
CA THR A 90 4.58 0.59 0.52
C THR A 90 5.13 -0.64 1.24
N GLU A 91 6.31 -0.52 1.88
CA GLU A 91 7.00 -1.60 2.57
C GLU A 91 6.19 -2.22 3.72
N ALA A 92 5.26 -1.46 4.33
CA ALA A 92 4.33 -1.98 5.32
C ALA A 92 3.35 -3.02 4.72
N ILE A 93 3.05 -2.91 3.43
CA ILE A 93 2.15 -3.78 2.68
C ILE A 93 2.92 -4.87 1.95
N SER A 94 3.92 -4.49 1.15
CA SER A 94 4.70 -5.39 0.31
C SER A 94 6.13 -4.90 0.16
N LEU A 95 7.09 -5.81 0.24
CA LEU A 95 8.52 -5.52 0.03
C LEU A 95 8.97 -5.85 -1.38
N HIS A 96 8.05 -6.29 -2.23
CA HIS A 96 8.36 -6.50 -3.62
C HIS A 96 8.76 -5.16 -4.24
N HIS A 97 9.95 -5.08 -4.83
CA HIS A 97 10.53 -3.84 -5.37
C HIS A 97 9.66 -3.12 -6.43
N CYS A 98 8.71 -3.82 -7.06
CA CYS A 98 7.73 -3.21 -7.98
C CYS A 98 6.43 -2.73 -7.32
N ALA A 99 6.15 -3.12 -6.07
CA ALA A 99 4.93 -2.72 -5.39
C ALA A 99 4.94 -1.22 -5.13
N GLY A 100 3.78 -0.57 -5.28
CA GLY A 100 3.63 0.87 -5.06
C GLY A 100 4.39 1.76 -6.05
N ASN A 101 5.06 1.20 -7.08
CA ASN A 101 5.79 2.01 -8.05
C ASN A 101 4.84 2.70 -9.02
N ILE A 102 5.16 3.94 -9.36
CA ILE A 102 4.43 4.82 -10.25
C ILE A 102 5.43 5.47 -11.21
N CYS A 103 5.12 5.41 -12.51
CA CYS A 103 5.83 6.11 -13.56
C CYS A 103 5.07 7.38 -13.92
N TYR A 104 5.73 8.54 -13.90
CA TYR A 104 5.04 9.83 -14.10
C TYR A 104 5.96 10.90 -14.68
N HIS A 105 5.37 11.93 -15.30
CA HIS A 105 6.09 13.12 -15.75
C HIS A 105 6.08 14.19 -14.63
N GLU A 106 7.12 15.03 -14.54
CA GLU A 106 7.25 16.08 -13.51
C GLU A 106 6.01 16.99 -13.38
N SER A 107 5.34 17.29 -14.49
CA SER A 107 4.12 18.10 -14.52
C SER A 107 2.95 17.50 -13.74
N SER A 108 3.01 16.20 -13.44
CA SER A 108 1.98 15.43 -12.76
C SER A 108 2.34 15.13 -11.30
N GLU A 109 3.47 15.62 -10.78
CA GLU A 109 3.98 15.32 -9.44
C GLU A 109 2.95 15.61 -8.34
N LYS A 110 2.14 16.68 -8.47
CA LYS A 110 1.07 16.97 -7.50
C LYS A 110 0.06 15.83 -7.35
N TYR A 111 -0.20 15.06 -8.41
CA TYR A 111 -1.10 13.91 -8.36
C TYR A 111 -0.49 12.71 -7.64
N LEU A 112 0.84 12.62 -7.60
CA LEU A 112 1.54 11.61 -6.80
C LEU A 112 1.22 11.82 -5.32
N LYS A 113 1.28 13.07 -4.85
CA LYS A 113 0.90 13.43 -3.47
C LYS A 113 -0.56 13.05 -3.16
N PHE A 114 -1.49 13.28 -4.09
CA PHE A 114 -2.90 12.88 -3.89
C PHE A 114 -3.03 11.37 -3.77
N LEU A 115 -2.34 10.62 -4.63
CA LEU A 115 -2.31 9.17 -4.61
C LEU A 115 -1.68 8.62 -3.32
N GLU A 116 -0.61 9.25 -2.81
CA GLU A 116 -0.02 8.91 -1.50
C GLU A 116 -1.02 9.09 -0.36
N ILE A 117 -1.73 10.22 -0.31
CA ILE A 117 -2.74 10.47 0.73
C ILE A 117 -3.86 9.42 0.66
N MET A 118 -4.31 9.07 -0.55
CA MET A 118 -5.29 8.00 -0.76
C MET A 118 -4.75 6.64 -0.29
N PHE A 119 -3.49 6.33 -0.56
CA PHE A 119 -2.82 5.11 -0.10
C PHE A 119 -2.76 5.05 1.43
N TRP A 120 -2.34 6.13 2.07
CA TRP A 120 -2.24 6.20 3.52
C TRP A 120 -3.59 6.03 4.19
N ASP A 121 -4.65 6.66 3.68
CA ASP A 121 -5.99 6.45 4.20
C ASP A 121 -6.52 5.04 3.93
N LYS A 122 -6.30 4.49 2.74
CA LYS A 122 -6.79 3.15 2.39
C LYS A 122 -6.20 2.06 3.27
N HIS A 123 -4.91 2.16 3.59
CA HIS A 123 -4.19 1.13 4.36
C HIS A 123 -3.84 1.56 5.79
N LYS A 124 -4.29 2.76 6.20
CA LYS A 124 -3.99 3.39 7.50
C LYS A 124 -2.50 3.29 7.81
N ILE A 125 -1.69 3.82 6.90
CA ILE A 125 -0.22 3.77 7.00
C ILE A 125 0.26 4.82 7.98
N ILE A 126 1.25 4.49 8.81
CA ILE A 126 2.03 5.45 9.59
C ILE A 126 3.50 5.29 9.18
N PHE A 127 4.05 6.30 8.53
CA PHE A 127 5.38 6.21 7.91
C PHE A 127 6.49 6.99 8.63
N ASP A 128 6.15 7.75 9.67
CA ASP A 128 7.10 8.52 10.46
C ASP A 128 6.85 8.28 11.95
N HIS A 129 7.77 7.55 12.57
CA HIS A 129 7.71 7.15 13.97
C HIS A 129 9.11 6.82 14.50
N ASN A 130 9.29 6.88 15.81
CA ASN A 130 10.59 6.70 16.48
C ASN A 130 10.98 5.22 16.77
N LEU A 131 10.21 4.26 16.26
CA LEU A 131 10.59 2.83 16.34
C LEU A 131 11.61 2.43 15.28
N LYS A 132 11.83 3.24 14.25
CA LYS A 132 12.71 2.92 13.13
C LYS A 132 14.17 2.80 13.56
N ASN A 133 14.89 1.87 12.93
CA ASN A 133 16.29 1.57 13.17
C ASN A 133 16.61 1.28 14.65
N ARG A 134 15.78 0.46 15.29
CA ARG A 134 15.84 0.20 16.74
C ARG A 134 15.72 -1.29 17.05
N ASP A 135 16.52 -1.74 18.02
CA ASP A 135 16.37 -3.05 18.63
C ASP A 135 15.16 -3.07 19.57
N ILE A 136 14.38 -4.15 19.48
CA ILE A 136 13.19 -4.37 20.31
C ILE A 136 13.19 -5.81 20.85
N LYS A 137 12.61 -5.98 22.02
CA LYS A 137 12.24 -7.31 22.52
C LYS A 137 11.00 -7.79 21.79
N ILE A 138 10.98 -9.06 21.42
CA ILE A 138 9.81 -9.72 20.83
C ILE A 138 9.54 -11.06 21.51
N LEU A 139 8.26 -11.45 21.54
CA LEU A 139 7.84 -12.75 22.07
C LEU A 139 7.64 -13.76 20.92
N ARG A 140 8.37 -14.88 20.98
CA ARG A 140 8.20 -16.03 20.08
C ARG A 140 6.95 -16.83 20.45
N SER A 141 6.47 -17.63 19.51
CA SER A 141 5.40 -18.61 19.78
C SER A 141 5.85 -19.69 20.78
N SER A 142 7.17 -19.91 20.92
CA SER A 142 7.76 -20.76 21.97
C SER A 142 7.64 -20.17 23.38
N GLY A 143 7.29 -18.88 23.50
CA GLY A 143 7.31 -18.15 24.78
C GLY A 143 8.67 -17.51 25.10
N GLU A 144 9.70 -17.74 24.28
CA GLU A 144 11.01 -17.12 24.45
C GLU A 144 10.99 -15.66 24.01
N ILE A 145 11.76 -14.82 24.72
CA ILE A 145 11.99 -13.43 24.35
C ILE A 145 13.34 -13.35 23.64
N GLU A 146 13.34 -12.78 22.44
CA GLU A 146 14.56 -12.48 21.70
C GLU A 146 14.61 -11.01 21.29
N THR A 147 15.74 -10.60 20.71
CA THR A 147 15.91 -9.27 20.13
C THR A 147 15.59 -9.32 18.65
N GLY A 148 14.63 -8.49 18.21
CA GLY A 148 14.38 -8.18 16.81
C GLY A 148 14.83 -6.75 16.49
N PHE A 149 14.97 -6.45 15.20
CA PHE A 149 15.34 -5.13 14.72
C PHE A 149 14.21 -4.55 13.86
N VAL A 150 13.78 -3.33 14.21
CA VAL A 150 12.87 -2.55 13.38
C VAL A 150 13.68 -1.78 12.37
N GLU A 151 13.53 -2.08 11.09
CA GLU A 151 14.19 -1.36 10.01
C GLU A 151 13.52 0.01 9.75
N ASP A 152 13.92 0.71 8.70
CA ASP A 152 13.23 1.92 8.23
C ASP A 152 11.93 1.55 7.48
N VAL A 153 10.99 0.96 8.21
CA VAL A 153 9.71 0.49 7.71
C VAL A 153 8.55 1.23 8.38
N SER A 154 7.48 1.43 7.62
CA SER A 154 6.23 2.00 8.10
C SER A 154 5.35 0.97 8.80
N MET A 155 4.40 1.45 9.60
CA MET A 155 3.34 0.66 10.20
C MET A 155 2.07 0.71 9.35
N ARG A 156 1.22 -0.32 9.47
CA ARG A 156 -0.13 -0.33 8.89
C ARG A 156 -1.15 -0.83 9.88
N TRP A 157 -2.41 -0.49 9.67
CA TRP A 157 -3.49 -1.11 10.45
C TRP A 157 -3.67 -2.59 10.08
N GLY A 158 -3.91 -3.42 11.10
CA GLY A 158 -4.26 -4.83 10.95
C GLY A 158 -5.67 -5.08 11.47
N ASP A 159 -6.65 -5.21 10.57
CA ASP A 159 -8.06 -5.40 10.93
C ASP A 159 -8.30 -6.59 11.86
N SER A 160 -7.53 -7.68 11.69
CA SER A 160 -7.64 -8.88 12.55
C SER A 160 -7.14 -8.66 13.98
N TYR A 161 -6.34 -7.61 14.22
CA TYR A 161 -5.75 -7.31 15.52
C TYR A 161 -6.38 -6.06 16.17
N ASP A 162 -7.12 -5.26 15.40
CA ASP A 162 -7.64 -3.96 15.83
C ASP A 162 -6.51 -3.06 16.38
N ASP A 163 -5.36 -3.10 15.71
CA ASP A 163 -4.14 -2.39 16.10
C ASP A 163 -3.18 -2.25 14.90
N PHE A 164 -2.17 -1.41 15.05
CA PHE A 164 -1.08 -1.27 14.09
C PHE A 164 -0.14 -2.46 14.11
N VAL A 165 0.37 -2.81 12.94
CA VAL A 165 1.32 -3.88 12.71
C VAL A 165 2.57 -3.29 12.08
N LEU A 166 3.72 -3.68 12.62
CA LEU A 166 5.05 -3.29 12.18
C LEU A 166 5.83 -4.54 11.77
N LYS A 167 6.62 -4.46 10.71
CA LYS A 167 7.54 -5.53 10.33
C LYS A 167 8.82 -5.43 11.14
N VAL A 168 9.28 -6.57 11.62
CA VAL A 168 10.49 -6.70 12.44
C VAL A 168 11.35 -7.78 11.84
N SER A 169 12.63 -7.47 11.64
CA SER A 169 13.66 -8.40 11.20
C SER A 169 14.19 -9.19 12.39
N LEU A 170 14.25 -10.51 12.28
CA LEU A 170 14.77 -11.42 13.30
C LEU A 170 16.25 -11.75 13.03
N GLU A 171 16.85 -12.67 13.81
CA GLU A 171 18.27 -13.05 13.64
C GLU A 171 18.65 -13.28 12.16
N ASN A 172 19.77 -12.66 11.75
CA ASN A 172 20.31 -12.57 10.39
C ASN A 172 19.54 -11.68 9.38
N LYS A 173 18.55 -10.89 9.80
CA LYS A 173 17.75 -10.01 8.91
C LYS A 173 17.02 -10.76 7.77
N THR A 174 16.80 -12.06 7.94
CA THR A 174 16.24 -12.91 6.87
C THR A 174 14.78 -13.26 7.08
N LEU A 175 14.32 -13.30 8.33
CA LEU A 175 12.93 -13.60 8.67
C LEU A 175 12.23 -12.33 9.14
N GLU A 176 11.17 -11.97 8.44
CA GLU A 176 10.31 -10.85 8.82
C GLU A 176 9.06 -11.35 9.51
N LYS A 177 8.66 -10.66 10.57
CA LYS A 177 7.41 -10.94 11.27
C LYS A 177 6.62 -9.65 11.46
N GLY A 178 5.32 -9.73 11.18
CA GLY A 178 4.37 -8.69 11.59
C GLY A 178 4.13 -8.77 13.10
N ILE A 179 4.49 -7.72 13.82
CA ILE A 179 4.27 -7.59 15.26
C ILE A 179 3.23 -6.50 15.50
N VAL A 180 2.26 -6.83 16.36
CA VAL A 180 1.21 -5.90 16.80
C VAL A 180 1.80 -4.86 17.75
N LEU A 181 1.52 -3.58 17.50
CA LEU A 181 2.13 -2.44 18.17
C LEU A 181 1.91 -2.46 19.68
N GLY A 182 0.68 -2.67 20.16
CA GLY A 182 0.41 -2.75 21.60
C GLY A 182 1.25 -3.81 22.30
N LYS A 183 1.37 -5.00 21.70
CA LYS A 183 2.19 -6.09 22.24
C LYS A 183 3.68 -5.75 22.24
N LEU A 184 4.15 -5.02 21.24
CA LEU A 184 5.53 -4.54 21.16
C LEU A 184 5.80 -3.57 22.32
N LEU A 185 4.92 -2.60 22.54
CA LEU A 185 5.08 -1.60 23.61
C LEU A 185 4.97 -2.23 25.00
N ASP A 186 4.05 -3.18 25.21
CA ASP A 186 3.93 -3.92 26.48
C ASP A 186 5.24 -4.65 26.84
N LEU A 187 5.94 -5.19 25.83
CA LEU A 187 7.19 -5.92 26.02
C LEU A 187 8.42 -4.98 26.10
N ASN A 188 8.28 -3.74 25.64
CA ASN A 188 9.32 -2.72 25.61
C ASN A 188 8.84 -1.45 26.33
N PRO A 189 8.59 -1.51 27.66
CA PRO A 189 7.98 -0.41 28.40
C PRO A 189 8.82 0.87 28.45
N ASP A 190 10.12 0.77 28.15
CA ASP A 190 11.05 1.90 28.08
C ASP A 190 10.92 2.71 26.77
N ILE A 191 10.10 2.24 25.83
CA ILE A 191 9.87 2.92 24.54
C ILE A 191 8.62 3.78 24.66
N GLU A 192 8.82 5.10 24.70
CA GLU A 192 7.75 6.06 24.46
C GLU A 192 7.57 6.25 22.95
N LEU A 193 6.44 5.79 22.41
CA LEU A 193 6.15 5.91 20.98
C LEU A 193 5.90 7.39 20.61
N GLU A 194 6.60 7.86 19.58
CA GLU A 194 6.31 9.13 18.91
C GLU A 194 5.95 8.87 17.45
N ILE A 195 4.85 9.48 17.00
CA ILE A 195 4.41 9.48 15.60
C ILE A 195 4.33 10.92 15.13
N ARG A 196 4.85 11.19 13.93
CA ARG A 196 4.82 12.53 13.31
C ARG A 196 3.93 12.50 12.09
N LEU A 197 2.84 13.25 12.13
CA LEU A 197 1.95 13.40 10.98
C LEU A 197 2.46 14.56 10.12
N PRO A 198 2.46 14.41 8.78
CA PRO A 198 2.83 15.51 7.91
C PRO A 198 1.78 16.64 8.01
N THR A 199 2.18 17.84 7.62
CA THR A 199 1.25 18.95 7.39
C THR A 199 1.25 19.30 5.91
N PHE A 200 0.07 19.48 5.33
CA PHE A 200 -0.08 19.95 3.95
C PHE A 200 -0.89 21.23 3.91
N ASN A 201 -0.49 22.14 3.04
CA ASN A 201 -1.25 23.31 2.67
C ASN A 201 -1.80 23.11 1.26
N ASP A 202 -2.92 23.75 0.94
CA ASP A 202 -3.45 23.85 -0.43
C ASP A 202 -3.81 22.51 -1.11
N LEU A 203 -4.38 21.57 -0.34
CA LEU A 203 -4.97 20.35 -0.91
C LEU A 203 -6.36 20.65 -1.53
N PRO A 204 -6.75 19.99 -2.63
CA PRO A 204 -8.13 20.02 -3.08
C PRO A 204 -9.06 19.43 -2.01
N ASP A 205 -10.28 19.98 -1.84
CA ASP A 205 -11.24 19.61 -0.80
C ASP A 205 -11.42 18.08 -0.61
N TRP A 206 -11.49 17.35 -1.72
CA TRP A 206 -11.68 15.91 -1.69
C TRP A 206 -10.45 15.16 -1.16
N VAL A 207 -9.24 15.65 -1.42
CA VAL A 207 -7.98 15.10 -0.89
C VAL A 207 -7.83 15.48 0.57
N GLU A 208 -8.15 16.72 0.92
CA GLU A 208 -8.12 17.21 2.30
C GLU A 208 -9.05 16.37 3.19
N LYS A 209 -10.26 16.05 2.71
CA LYS A 209 -11.18 15.16 3.44
C LYS A 209 -10.57 13.78 3.72
N ILE A 210 -9.89 13.18 2.73
CA ILE A 210 -9.23 11.87 2.89
C ILE A 210 -8.08 11.98 3.90
N PHE A 211 -7.29 13.06 3.80
CA PHE A 211 -6.19 13.34 4.72
C PHE A 211 -6.66 13.53 6.17
N LEU A 212 -7.74 14.30 6.38
CA LEU A 212 -8.35 14.50 7.69
C LEU A 212 -8.93 13.20 8.27
N ASN A 213 -9.55 12.36 7.43
CA ASN A 213 -10.01 11.04 7.84
C ASN A 213 -8.85 10.17 8.33
N TRP A 214 -7.75 10.13 7.57
CA TRP A 214 -6.56 9.36 7.93
C TRP A 214 -5.92 9.84 9.23
N THR A 215 -5.68 11.15 9.36
CA THR A 215 -5.08 11.71 10.58
C THR A 215 -5.96 11.52 11.81
N THR A 216 -7.29 11.71 11.67
CA THR A 216 -8.26 11.46 12.74
C THR A 216 -8.27 9.99 13.14
N PHE A 217 -8.22 9.08 12.17
CA PHE A 217 -8.14 7.65 12.43
C PHE A 217 -6.90 7.31 13.26
N ILE A 218 -5.72 7.79 12.86
CA ILE A 218 -4.48 7.54 13.61
C ILE A 218 -4.58 8.05 15.04
N LYS A 219 -5.00 9.30 15.23
CA LYS A 219 -5.14 9.93 16.56
C LYS A 219 -6.10 9.16 17.48
N ASN A 220 -7.15 8.56 16.93
CA ASN A 220 -8.12 7.80 17.70
C ASN A 220 -7.70 6.36 18.01
N ASN A 221 -6.76 5.79 17.23
CA ASN A 221 -6.44 4.36 17.31
C ASN A 221 -5.02 4.05 17.81
N VAL A 222 -4.13 5.04 17.90
CA VAL A 222 -2.85 4.89 18.60
C VAL A 222 -3.12 4.99 20.11
N ARG A 223 -3.08 3.84 20.79
CA ARG A 223 -3.47 3.74 22.22
C ARG A 223 -2.40 4.20 23.19
N SER A 224 -1.14 4.24 22.77
CA SER A 224 -0.01 4.58 23.63
C SER A 224 1.06 5.27 22.80
N GLY A 225 1.50 6.44 23.26
CA GLY A 225 2.43 7.31 22.54
C GLY A 225 1.87 8.69 22.24
N THR A 226 2.73 9.54 21.72
CA THR A 226 2.41 10.91 21.33
C THR A 226 2.28 10.98 19.81
N VAL A 227 1.15 11.51 19.33
CA VAL A 227 0.93 11.82 17.92
C VAL A 227 1.06 13.34 17.73
N ILE A 228 2.13 13.75 17.04
CA ILE A 228 2.52 15.15 16.78
C ILE A 228 2.11 15.55 15.37
#